data_AF-A0A1W1UCN6-F1
#
_entry.id   AF-A0A1W1UCN6-F1
#
_cell.length_a   1.000
_cell.length_b   1.000
_cell.length_c   1.000
_cell.angle_alpha   90.00
_cell.angle_beta   90.00
_cell.angle_gamma   90.00
#
_symmetry.space_group_name_H-M   'P 1'
#
loop_
_entity.id
_entity.type
_entity.pdbx_description
1 polymer ?
#
loop_
_entity_poly.entity_id
_entity_poly.type
_entity_poly.pdbx_seq_one_letter_code
_entity_poly.pdbx_strand_id
1 'polypeptide(L)'
;MYYSFSEILKIVIQLKNNIFIHILFLIVIFDVLTGIAKSILNKKIKSSVGIKGLITHIIVIILIITIWIYLTILDYESIALYLNIFFILFYCISLIENLSELGIPIPRTIFEYVKIWFEKLK
;
A
#
# COMPACT_ATOMS: atom_id res chain seq x y z
N MET A 1 16.55 27.18 3.46
CA MET A 1 16.14 26.87 4.85
C MET A 1 16.63 25.46 5.15
N TYR A 2 17.60 25.29 6.05
CA TYR A 2 18.09 23.97 6.43
C TYR A 2 17.33 23.54 7.68
N TYR A 3 16.66 22.39 7.63
CA TYR A 3 16.01 21.80 8.80
C TYR A 3 17.07 21.15 9.68
N SER A 4 17.00 21.39 10.98
CA SER A 4 17.85 20.71 11.94
C SER A 4 17.49 19.23 12.02
N PHE A 5 18.45 18.39 12.40
CA PHE A 5 18.21 16.97 12.67
C PHE A 5 17.06 16.76 13.67
N SER A 6 16.92 17.66 14.65
CA SER A 6 15.87 17.61 15.65
C SER A 6 14.46 17.81 15.06
N GLU A 7 14.32 18.64 14.02
CA GLU A 7 13.03 18.88 13.35
C GLU A 7 12.64 17.70 12.48
N ILE A 8 13.59 17.14 11.73
CA ILE A 8 13.38 15.93 10.94
C ILE A 8 12.96 14.77 11.86
N LEU A 9 13.62 14.61 13.01
CA LEU A 9 13.27 13.57 13.98
C LEU A 9 11.84 13.75 14.52
N LYS A 10 11.40 14.98 14.79
CA LYS A 10 10.02 15.26 15.21
C LYS A 10 9.01 14.85 14.14
N ILE A 11 9.28 15.13 12.87
CA ILE A 11 8.41 14.75 11.75
C ILE A 11 8.33 13.22 11.63
N VAL A 12 9.46 12.52 11.76
CA VAL A 12 9.48 11.05 11.77
C VAL A 12 8.66 10.50 12.94
N ILE A 13 8.75 11.11 14.13
CA ILE A 13 7.96 10.71 15.29
C ILE A 13 6.46 10.97 15.08
N GLN A 14 6.07 12.01 14.34
CA GLN A 14 4.67 12.26 14.01
C GLN A 14 4.04 11.11 13.20
N LEU A 15 4.82 10.38 12.40
CA LEU A 15 4.34 9.20 11.66
C LEU A 15 3.73 8.15 12.59
N LYS A 16 4.30 7.96 13.79
CA LYS A 16 3.83 7.00 14.80
C LYS A 16 2.41 7.30 15.29
N ASN A 17 1.98 8.56 15.23
CA ASN A 17 0.65 8.96 15.70
C ASN A 17 -0.33 9.14 14.54
N ASN A 18 0.07 8.84 13.31
CA ASN A 18 -0.75 9.04 12.13
C ASN A 18 -1.60 7.79 11.83
N ILE A 19 -2.91 7.90 12.05
CA ILE A 19 -3.86 6.80 11.84
C ILE A 19 -3.88 6.29 10.39
N PHE A 20 -3.68 7.16 9.39
CA PHE A 20 -3.68 6.75 7.98
C PHE A 20 -2.46 5.90 7.64
N ILE A 21 -1.30 6.23 8.22
CA ILE A 21 -0.09 5.42 8.06
C ILE A 21 -0.28 4.04 8.71
N HIS A 22 -0.94 3.97 9.87
CA HIS A 22 -1.26 2.69 10.50
C HIS A 22 -2.21 1.85 9.65
N ILE A 23 -3.28 2.46 9.12
CA ILE A 23 -4.22 1.77 8.21
C ILE A 23 -3.49 1.28 6.96
N LEU A 24 -2.65 2.13 6.35
CA LEU A 24 -1.85 1.77 5.19
C LEU A 24 -0.93 0.57 5.50
N PHE A 25 -0.23 0.58 6.64
CA PHE A 25 0.67 -0.50 7.00
C PHE A 25 -0.08 -1.82 7.21
N LEU A 26 -1.23 -1.78 7.90
CA LEU A 26 -2.09 -2.93 8.10
C LEU A 26 -2.63 -3.50 6.78
N ILE A 27 -3.08 -2.65 5.86
CA ILE A 27 -3.62 -3.13 4.60
C ILE A 27 -2.55 -3.72 3.68
N VAL A 28 -1.33 -3.16 3.69
CA VAL A 28 -0.19 -3.75 2.98
C VAL A 28 0.16 -5.12 3.54
N ILE A 29 0.17 -5.28 4.87
CA ILE A 29 0.39 -6.58 5.51
C ILE A 29 -0.68 -7.59 5.05
N PHE A 30 -1.96 -7.21 5.09
CA PHE A 30 -3.03 -8.11 4.63
C PHE A 30 -2.92 -8.44 3.14
N ASP A 31 -2.56 -7.47 2.31
CA ASP A 31 -2.36 -7.68 0.88
C ASP A 31 -1.22 -8.68 0.61
N VAL A 32 -0.09 -8.55 1.31
CA VAL A 32 1.03 -9.49 1.23
C VAL A 32 0.60 -10.90 1.67
N LEU A 33 -0.06 -11.02 2.83
CA LEU A 33 -0.48 -12.31 3.37
C LEU A 33 -1.48 -13.01 2.43
N THR A 34 -2.45 -12.27 1.91
CA THR A 34 -3.46 -12.81 0.99
C THR A 34 -2.89 -13.13 -0.39
N GLY A 35 -1.94 -12.33 -0.88
CA GLY A 35 -1.20 -12.61 -2.11
C GLY A 35 -0.37 -13.89 -2.02
N ILE A 36 0.29 -14.13 -0.88
CA ILE A 36 0.99 -15.39 -0.61
C ILE A 36 -0.01 -16.56 -0.55
N ALA A 37 -1.10 -16.43 0.21
CA ALA A 37 -2.12 -17.47 0.34
C ALA A 37 -2.70 -17.86 -1.03
N LYS A 38 -3.03 -16.87 -1.88
CA LYS A 38 -3.51 -17.06 -3.26
C LYS A 38 -2.50 -17.84 -4.11
N SER A 39 -1.22 -17.50 -4.04
CA SER A 39 -0.17 -18.19 -4.79
C SER A 39 -0.06 -19.67 -4.40
N ILE A 40 -0.17 -19.97 -3.11
CA ILE A 40 -0.14 -21.34 -2.56
C ILE A 40 -1.35 -22.15 -3.05
N LEU A 41 -2.56 -21.64 -2.88
CA LEU A 41 -3.79 -22.35 -3.27
C LEU A 41 -3.88 -22.57 -4.78
N ASN A 42 -3.46 -21.58 -5.58
CA ASN A 42 -3.45 -21.69 -7.03
C ASN A 42 -2.29 -22.53 -7.59
N LYS A 43 -1.43 -23.11 -6.73
CA LYS A 43 -0.22 -23.87 -7.12
C LYS A 43 0.70 -23.09 -8.08
N LYS A 44 0.67 -21.75 -8.03
CA LYS A 44 1.44 -20.84 -8.88
C LYS A 44 2.62 -20.25 -8.10
N ILE A 45 3.38 -21.11 -7.43
CA ILE A 45 4.54 -20.67 -6.63
C ILE A 45 5.71 -20.47 -7.60
N LYS A 46 5.84 -19.24 -8.13
CA LYS A 46 7.04 -18.79 -8.81
C LYS A 46 7.79 -17.85 -7.87
N SER A 47 8.94 -18.29 -7.35
CA SER A 47 9.75 -17.52 -6.39
C SER A 47 10.12 -16.14 -6.90
N SER A 48 10.41 -16.00 -8.20
CA SER A 48 10.70 -14.72 -8.85
C SER A 48 9.51 -13.75 -8.80
N VAL A 49 8.29 -14.24 -8.91
CA VAL A 49 7.06 -13.42 -8.84
C VAL A 49 6.79 -13.00 -7.40
N GLY A 50 6.94 -13.92 -6.44
CA GLY A 50 6.74 -13.62 -5.02
C GLY A 50 7.75 -12.60 -4.48
N ILE A 51 9.04 -12.77 -4.80
CA ILE A 51 10.10 -11.83 -4.41
C ILE A 51 9.84 -10.44 -5.03
N LYS A 52 9.47 -10.40 -6.31
CA LYS A 52 9.15 -9.13 -6.98
C LYS A 52 7.99 -8.41 -6.28
N GLY A 53 6.93 -9.13 -5.90
CA GLY A 53 5.81 -8.57 -5.15
C GLY A 53 6.26 -7.95 -3.83
N LEU A 54 7.00 -8.71 -3.01
CA LEU A 54 7.52 -8.23 -1.73
C LEU A 54 8.39 -6.97 -1.86
N ILE A 55 9.29 -6.93 -2.86
CA ILE A 55 10.13 -5.76 -3.12
C ILE A 55 9.26 -4.55 -3.48
N THR A 56 8.24 -4.72 -4.31
CA THR A 56 7.31 -3.63 -4.66
C THR A 56 6.63 -3.05 -3.43
N HIS A 57 6.13 -3.88 -2.51
CA HIS A 57 5.47 -3.40 -1.30
C HIS A 57 6.41 -2.60 -0.39
N ILE A 58 7.65 -3.07 -0.23
CA ILE A 58 8.68 -2.37 0.56
C ILE A 58 8.99 -1.00 -0.06
N ILE A 59 9.21 -0.95 -1.39
CA ILE A 59 9.50 0.30 -2.10
C ILE A 59 8.35 1.30 -1.94
N VAL A 60 7.10 0.86 -2.04
CA VAL A 60 5.93 1.74 -1.89
C VAL A 60 5.84 2.30 -0.46
N ILE A 61 6.10 1.49 0.58
CA ILE A 61 6.12 1.99 1.96
C ILE A 61 7.21 3.06 2.14
N ILE A 62 8.43 2.79 1.65
CA ILE A 62 9.55 3.75 1.71
C ILE A 62 9.19 5.05 0.98
N LEU A 63 8.59 4.94 -0.21
CA LEU A 63 8.16 6.07 -1.02
C LEU A 63 7.17 6.94 -0.25
N ILE A 64 6.15 6.33 0.35
CA ILE A 64 5.09 7.05 1.07
C ILE A 64 5.65 7.78 2.30
N ILE A 65 6.49 7.11 3.09
CA ILE A 65 7.15 7.73 4.25
C ILE A 65 8.03 8.90 3.81
N THR A 66 8.81 8.71 2.75
CA THR A 66 9.71 9.75 2.21
C THR A 66 8.91 10.96 1.75
N ILE A 67 7.88 10.76 0.93
CA ILE A 67 7.02 11.83 0.42
C ILE A 67 6.33 12.56 1.58
N TRP A 68 5.82 11.83 2.57
CA TRP A 68 5.20 12.45 3.75
C TRP A 68 6.15 13.42 4.45
N ILE A 69 7.40 13.01 4.70
CA ILE A 69 8.41 13.84 5.36
C ILE A 69 8.66 15.10 4.54
N TYR A 70 8.89 14.98 3.23
CA TYR A 70 9.16 16.14 2.36
C TYR A 70 7.97 17.08 2.23
N LEU A 71 6.74 16.57 2.10
CA LEU A 71 5.55 17.41 2.02
C LEU A 71 5.25 18.11 3.35
N THR A 72 5.50 17.45 4.49
CA THR A 72 5.38 18.09 5.81
C THR A 72 6.41 19.23 5.95
N ILE A 73 7.65 18.99 5.51
CA ILE A 73 8.72 20.00 5.45
C ILE A 73 8.36 21.22 4.57
N LEU A 74 7.51 21.03 3.57
CA LEU A 74 7.07 22.08 2.65
C LEU A 74 5.72 22.69 3.04
N ASP A 75 5.22 22.41 4.25
CA ASP A 75 3.90 22.85 4.74
C ASP A 75 2.72 22.38 3.85
N TYR A 76 2.88 21.23 3.19
CA TYR A 76 1.89 20.59 2.31
C TYR A 76 1.33 19.28 2.91
N GLU A 77 1.08 19.25 4.21
CA GLU A 77 0.56 18.08 4.93
C GLU A 77 -0.75 17.53 4.33
N SER A 78 -1.64 18.39 3.87
CA SER A 78 -2.90 17.98 3.21
C SER A 78 -2.64 17.15 1.95
N ILE A 79 -1.59 17.46 1.18
CA ILE A 79 -1.22 16.69 -0.01
C ILE A 79 -0.67 15.33 0.40
N ALA A 80 0.12 15.26 1.47
CA ALA A 80 0.61 14.00 2.02
C ALA A 80 -0.53 13.10 2.49
N LEU A 81 -1.56 13.67 3.11
CA LEU A 81 -2.78 12.96 3.49
C LEU A 81 -3.51 12.38 2.27
N TYR A 82 -3.73 13.17 1.22
CA TYR A 82 -4.40 12.68 0.01
C TYR A 82 -3.62 11.57 -0.68
N LEU A 83 -2.28 11.66 -0.71
CA LEU A 83 -1.43 10.59 -1.22
C LEU A 83 -1.53 9.31 -0.38
N ASN A 84 -1.55 9.42 0.95
CA ASN A 84 -1.78 8.25 1.81
C ASN A 84 -3.13 7.59 1.52
N ILE A 85 -4.20 8.38 1.44
CA ILE A 85 -5.54 7.88 1.13
C ILE A 85 -5.56 7.19 -0.24
N PHE A 86 -4.91 7.79 -1.25
CA PHE A 86 -4.77 7.19 -2.57
C PHE A 86 -4.11 5.82 -2.50
N PHE A 87 -2.99 5.68 -1.79
CA PHE A 87 -2.32 4.39 -1.65
C PHE A 87 -3.11 3.39 -0.80
N ILE A 88 -3.84 3.82 0.23
CA ILE A 88 -4.76 2.95 0.97
C ILE A 88 -5.81 2.36 0.02
N LEU A 89 -6.44 3.19 -0.82
CA LEU A 89 -7.44 2.73 -1.79
C LEU A 89 -6.82 1.78 -2.84
N PHE A 90 -5.60 2.08 -3.29
CA PHE A 90 -4.87 1.21 -4.20
C PHE A 90 -4.62 -0.18 -3.59
N TYR A 91 -4.21 -0.23 -2.32
CA TYR A 91 -4.03 -1.48 -1.60
C TYR A 91 -5.35 -2.20 -1.27
N CYS A 92 -6.45 -1.48 -1.04
CA CYS A 92 -7.78 -2.08 -0.96
C CYS A 92 -8.12 -2.84 -2.26
N ILE A 93 -7.83 -2.25 -3.42
CA ILE A 93 -8.10 -2.86 -4.73
C ILE A 93 -7.27 -4.13 -4.91
N SER A 94 -5.97 -4.08 -4.60
CA SER A 94 -5.07 -5.25 -4.61
C SER A 94 -5.56 -6.37 -3.68
N LEU A 95 -5.93 -6.00 -2.44
CA LEU A 95 -6.45 -6.94 -1.46
C LEU A 95 -7.74 -7.62 -1.96
N ILE A 96 -8.67 -6.86 -2.56
CA ILE A 96 -9.92 -7.42 -3.10
C ILE A 96 -9.64 -8.43 -4.22
N GLU A 97 -8.68 -8.17 -5.11
CA GLU A 97 -8.27 -9.14 -6.14
C GLU A 97 -7.77 -10.44 -5.49
N ASN A 98 -6.91 -10.32 -4.48
CA ASN A 98 -6.37 -11.47 -3.77
C ASN A 98 -7.47 -12.28 -3.06
N LEU A 99 -8.38 -11.60 -2.36
CA LEU A 99 -9.53 -12.24 -1.68
C LEU A 99 -10.48 -12.92 -2.67
N SER A 100 -10.72 -12.31 -3.83
CA SER A 100 -11.59 -12.90 -4.85
C SER A 100 -11.00 -14.18 -5.44
N GLU A 101 -9.68 -14.24 -5.65
CA GLU A 101 -9.03 -15.47 -6.10
C GLU A 101 -8.94 -16.54 -5.01
N LEU A 102 -9.01 -16.15 -3.74
CA LEU A 102 -9.16 -17.07 -2.60
C LEU A 102 -10.59 -17.62 -2.46
N GLY A 103 -11.54 -17.18 -3.30
CA GLY A 103 -12.94 -17.63 -3.27
C GLY A 103 -13.80 -16.93 -2.20
N ILE A 104 -13.32 -15.83 -1.62
CA ILE A 104 -14.10 -15.03 -0.69
C ILE A 104 -15.16 -14.25 -1.49
N PRO A 105 -16.43 -14.27 -1.10
CA PRO A 105 -17.49 -13.60 -1.85
C PRO A 105 -17.30 -12.08 -1.81
N ILE A 106 -17.08 -11.48 -2.98
CA ILE A 106 -17.01 -10.03 -3.19
C ILE A 106 -18.23 -9.59 -4.01
N PRO A 107 -18.85 -8.43 -3.72
CA PRO A 107 -19.93 -7.90 -4.55
C PRO A 107 -19.53 -7.82 -6.02
N ARG A 108 -20.37 -8.36 -6.91
CA ARG A 108 -20.08 -8.52 -8.34
C ARG A 108 -19.61 -7.23 -9.01
N THR A 109 -20.28 -6.12 -8.70
CA THR A 109 -19.95 -4.79 -9.23
C THR A 109 -18.50 -4.40 -8.91
N ILE A 110 -18.06 -4.62 -7.67
CA ILE A 110 -16.70 -4.30 -7.23
C ILE A 110 -15.69 -5.17 -7.96
N PHE A 111 -15.96 -6.48 -8.03
CA PHE A 111 -15.09 -7.43 -8.71
C PHE A 111 -14.88 -7.09 -10.20
N GLU A 112 -15.96 -6.73 -10.91
CA GLU A 112 -15.89 -6.34 -12.32
C GLU A 112 -15.01 -5.10 -12.52
N TYR A 113 -15.14 -4.08 -11.67
CA TYR A 113 -14.28 -2.89 -11.73
C TYR A 113 -12.81 -3.21 -11.45
N VAL A 114 -12.54 -4.00 -10.41
CA VAL A 114 -11.18 -4.41 -10.05
C VAL A 114 -10.53 -5.17 -11.20
N LYS A 115 -11.26 -6.12 -11.81
CA LYS A 115 -10.75 -6.91 -12.94
C LYS A 115 -10.38 -6.04 -14.15
N ILE A 116 -11.27 -5.12 -14.54
CA ILE A 116 -11.01 -4.18 -15.64
C ILE A 116 -9.77 -3.32 -15.37
N TRP A 117 -9.59 -2.89 -14.12
CA TRP A 117 -8.45 -2.07 -13.72
C TRP A 117 -7.12 -2.81 -13.90
N PHE A 118 -7.04 -4.08 -13.46
CA PHE A 118 -5.83 -4.90 -13.61
C PHE A 118 -5.55 -5.32 -15.05
N GLU A 119 -6.58 -5.52 -15.87
CA GLU A 119 -6.40 -5.78 -17.32
C GLU A 119 -5.75 -4.60 -18.04
N LYS A 120 -6.01 -3.36 -17.62
CA LYS A 120 -5.40 -2.16 -18.21
C LYS A 120 -3.93 -1.94 -17.81
N LEU A 121 -3.45 -2.61 -16.76
CA LEU A 121 -2.08 -2.45 -16.25
C LEU A 121 -1.11 -3.51 -16.77
N LYS A 122 -1.60 -4.54 -17.46
CA LYS A 122 -0.81 -5.60 -18.10
C LYS A 122 -0.60 -5.30 -19.58
#